data_AF-A0A7C2S5Z9-F1
#
_entry.id   AF-A0A7C2S5Z9-F1
#
_cell.length_a   1.000
_cell.length_b   1.000
_cell.length_c   1.000
_cell.angle_alpha   90.00
_cell.angle_beta   90.00
_cell.angle_gamma   90.00
#
_symmetry.space_group_name_H-M   'P 1'
#
loop_
_entity.id
_entity.type
_entity.pdbx_description
1 polymer ?
#
loop_
_entity_poly.entity_id
_entity_poly.type
_entity_poly.pdbx_seq_one_letter_code
_entity_poly.pdbx_strand_id
1 'polypeptide(L)'
;MRWKDHIRITREVCKYYGLQNAREIAEASILPDRDPDYYWIYGRRSFYQKRVPHHDAMAVDWAFKYLKMARKSWKAGQPFAEHLGRALHYLQDYSVDPTKKLWVFSYRSDEAHEARELDLQLHPVDYEAMAAAAAKRCYPHEFKGMVYAAGRGKTAEEIMRISTYLTSLALKLIVNPDRPENLEEKYRKALVAHLVLVAIPWILILAHNLFSSSTLIWSLIWSAIGSYVIHKLDFHYSKWKTDYEWFY
;
A
#
# COMPACT_ATOMS: atom_id res chain seq x y z
N MET A 1 -3.11 3.12 -17.31
CA MET A 1 -2.60 2.41 -18.51
C MET A 1 -3.74 1.55 -19.04
N ARG A 2 -3.56 0.84 -20.17
CA ARG A 2 -4.62 -0.04 -20.68
C ARG A 2 -4.58 -1.41 -20.03
N TRP A 3 -5.71 -2.12 -20.06
CA TRP A 3 -5.85 -3.49 -19.54
C TRP A 3 -4.78 -4.46 -20.07
N LYS A 4 -4.42 -4.34 -21.35
CA LYS A 4 -3.38 -5.17 -21.96
C LYS A 4 -2.01 -4.96 -21.31
N ASP A 5 -1.71 -3.74 -20.87
CA ASP A 5 -0.45 -3.41 -20.20
C ASP A 5 -0.40 -3.99 -18.79
N HIS A 6 -1.49 -3.81 -18.02
CA HIS A 6 -1.64 -4.43 -16.69
C HIS A 6 -1.44 -5.95 -16.75
N ILE A 7 -2.15 -6.61 -17.67
CA ILE A 7 -2.06 -8.06 -17.86
C ILE A 7 -0.63 -8.46 -18.24
N ARG A 8 -0.03 -7.75 -19.22
CA ARG A 8 1.31 -8.07 -19.73
C ARG A 8 2.37 -7.94 -18.65
N ILE A 9 2.45 -6.80 -17.96
CA ILE A 9 3.43 -6.56 -16.90
C ILE A 9 3.24 -7.59 -15.78
N THR A 10 2.02 -7.75 -15.28
CA THR A 10 1.71 -8.70 -14.22
C THR A 10 2.12 -10.12 -14.59
N ARG A 11 1.80 -10.57 -15.80
CA ARG A 11 2.10 -11.93 -16.26
C ARG A 11 3.61 -12.18 -16.34
N GLU A 12 4.37 -11.26 -16.94
CA GLU A 12 5.82 -11.45 -17.08
C GLU A 12 6.53 -11.39 -15.73
N VAL A 13 6.12 -10.49 -14.82
CA VAL A 13 6.65 -10.46 -13.45
C VAL A 13 6.29 -11.74 -12.69
N CYS A 14 5.04 -12.24 -12.80
CA CYS A 14 4.65 -13.50 -12.16
C CYS A 14 5.48 -14.69 -12.65
N LYS A 15 5.76 -14.76 -13.95
CA LYS A 15 6.65 -15.78 -14.53
C LYS A 15 8.07 -15.67 -13.99
N TYR A 16 8.61 -14.46 -13.87
CA TYR A 16 9.93 -14.22 -13.30
C TYR A 16 10.07 -14.81 -11.88
N TYR A 17 9.02 -14.72 -11.06
CA TYR A 17 8.98 -15.31 -9.71
C TYR A 17 8.46 -16.77 -9.68
N GLY A 18 8.23 -17.41 -10.84
CA GLY A 18 7.83 -18.82 -10.91
C GLY A 18 6.40 -19.13 -10.47
N LEU A 19 5.50 -18.14 -10.41
CA LEU A 19 4.10 -18.35 -10.01
C LEU A 19 3.32 -19.10 -11.10
N GLN A 20 2.77 -20.26 -10.75
CA GLN A 20 2.03 -21.12 -11.68
C GLN A 20 0.67 -20.52 -12.08
N ASN A 21 0.06 -19.70 -11.22
CA ASN A 21 -1.21 -19.01 -11.47
C ASN A 21 -1.02 -17.58 -12.05
N ALA A 22 0.09 -17.32 -12.75
CA ALA A 22 0.39 -16.02 -13.37
C ALA A 22 -0.77 -15.46 -14.23
N ARG A 23 -1.49 -16.34 -14.94
CA ARG A 23 -2.65 -15.95 -15.75
C ARG A 23 -3.79 -15.40 -14.90
N GLU A 24 -4.16 -16.10 -13.84
CA GLU A 24 -5.23 -15.71 -12.92
C GLU A 24 -4.93 -14.36 -12.26
N ILE A 25 -3.68 -14.17 -11.79
CA ILE A 25 -3.24 -12.90 -11.18
C ILE A 25 -3.28 -11.76 -12.20
N ALA A 26 -2.86 -12.02 -13.44
CA ALA A 26 -2.90 -11.04 -14.52
C ALA A 26 -4.34 -10.64 -14.88
N GLU A 27 -5.27 -11.60 -14.97
CA GLU A 27 -6.70 -11.31 -15.17
C GLU A 27 -7.30 -10.55 -13.98
N ALA A 28 -6.84 -10.80 -12.75
CA ALA A 28 -7.26 -10.02 -11.58
C ALA A 28 -6.75 -8.57 -11.59
N SER A 29 -5.64 -8.28 -12.28
CA SER A 29 -5.04 -6.94 -12.34
C SER A 29 -5.84 -5.91 -13.15
N ILE A 30 -6.95 -6.30 -13.78
CA ILE A 30 -7.88 -5.38 -14.44
C ILE A 30 -9.18 -5.20 -13.65
N LEU A 31 -9.32 -5.88 -12.50
CA LEU A 31 -10.54 -5.81 -11.69
C LEU A 31 -10.84 -4.41 -11.18
N PRO A 32 -9.90 -3.57 -10.72
CA PRO A 32 -10.26 -2.22 -10.24
C PRO A 32 -10.82 -1.29 -11.32
N ASP A 33 -10.68 -1.65 -12.61
CA ASP A 33 -11.37 -0.98 -13.71
C ASP A 33 -12.75 -1.57 -14.01
N ARG A 34 -12.89 -2.90 -13.94
CA ARG A 34 -14.16 -3.59 -14.22
C ARG A 34 -15.14 -3.52 -13.06
N ASP A 35 -14.62 -3.67 -11.85
CA ASP A 35 -15.30 -3.71 -10.56
C ASP A 35 -14.53 -2.82 -9.56
N PRO A 36 -14.74 -1.50 -9.62
CA PRO A 36 -13.95 -0.56 -8.87
C PRO A 36 -14.09 -0.70 -7.36
N ASP A 37 -13.02 -0.37 -6.66
CA ASP A 37 -13.08 -0.22 -5.21
C ASP A 37 -13.67 1.14 -4.81
N TYR A 38 -14.38 1.14 -3.67
CA TYR A 38 -15.02 2.33 -3.12
C TYR A 38 -14.64 2.55 -1.66
N TYR A 39 -14.63 3.82 -1.26
CA TYR A 39 -14.51 4.22 0.13
C TYR A 39 -15.61 5.21 0.51
N TRP A 40 -16.02 5.19 1.78
CA TRP A 40 -17.03 6.09 2.31
C TRP A 40 -16.44 7.47 2.63
N ILE A 41 -17.13 8.52 2.19
CA ILE A 41 -16.87 9.89 2.60
C ILE A 41 -17.99 10.33 3.54
N TYR A 42 -17.63 10.77 4.73
CA TYR A 42 -18.55 11.26 5.75
C TYR A 42 -18.52 12.79 5.77
N GLY A 43 -19.58 13.40 5.21
CA GLY A 43 -19.83 14.83 5.32
C GLY A 43 -20.70 15.16 6.53
N ARG A 44 -20.90 16.46 6.81
CA ARG A 44 -21.74 16.93 7.93
C ARG A 44 -23.21 16.49 7.85
N ARG A 45 -23.73 16.17 6.66
CA ARG A 45 -25.15 15.84 6.42
C ARG A 45 -25.40 14.66 5.46
N SER A 46 -24.35 14.09 4.88
CA SER A 46 -24.47 12.96 3.95
C SER A 46 -23.25 12.05 4.03
N PHE A 47 -23.46 10.78 3.72
CA PHE A 47 -22.41 9.81 3.49
C PHE A 47 -22.60 9.25 2.08
N TYR A 48 -21.53 9.19 1.31
CA TYR A 48 -21.56 8.66 -0.06
C TYR A 48 -20.30 7.87 -0.36
N GLN A 49 -20.40 6.95 -1.31
CA GLN A 49 -19.25 6.19 -1.79
C GLN A 49 -18.54 6.96 -2.90
N LYS A 50 -17.22 7.00 -2.82
CA LYS A 50 -16.37 7.51 -3.89
C LYS A 50 -15.43 6.40 -4.37
N ARG A 51 -15.26 6.32 -5.69
CA ARG A 51 -14.29 5.40 -6.32
C ARG A 51 -12.89 5.73 -5.82
N VAL A 52 -12.11 4.70 -5.52
CA VAL A 52 -10.70 4.85 -5.15
C VAL A 52 -9.93 5.46 -6.34
N PRO A 53 -9.21 6.57 -6.14
CA PRO A 53 -8.36 7.14 -7.19
C PRO A 53 -7.12 6.27 -7.43
N HIS A 54 -6.66 6.19 -8.69
CA HIS A 54 -5.50 5.35 -9.07
C HIS A 54 -4.15 6.09 -9.05
N HIS A 55 -4.15 7.43 -9.06
CA HIS A 55 -2.93 8.25 -9.19
C HIS A 55 -2.64 9.14 -7.98
N ASP A 56 -3.02 8.76 -6.76
CA ASP A 56 -2.67 9.52 -5.55
C ASP A 56 -2.21 8.62 -4.40
N ALA A 57 -2.00 9.19 -3.22
CA ALA A 57 -1.54 8.45 -2.04
C ALA A 57 -2.54 7.36 -1.59
N MET A 58 -3.84 7.53 -1.86
CA MET A 58 -4.85 6.54 -1.55
C MET A 58 -4.68 5.28 -2.38
N ALA A 59 -4.25 5.39 -3.64
CA ALA A 59 -3.91 4.23 -4.47
C ALA A 59 -2.82 3.36 -3.79
N VAL A 60 -1.79 3.99 -3.22
CA VAL A 60 -0.70 3.29 -2.52
C VAL A 60 -1.20 2.60 -1.25
N ASP A 61 -2.10 3.25 -0.49
CA ASP A 61 -2.69 2.67 0.70
C ASP A 61 -3.60 1.47 0.36
N TRP A 62 -4.37 1.55 -0.72
CA TRP A 62 -5.20 0.44 -1.21
C TRP A 62 -4.35 -0.71 -1.77
N ALA A 63 -3.29 -0.41 -2.52
CA ALA A 63 -2.32 -1.40 -2.95
C ALA A 63 -1.74 -2.16 -1.74
N PHE A 64 -1.30 -1.44 -0.72
CA PHE A 64 -0.72 -2.06 0.48
C PHE A 64 -1.75 -2.85 1.31
N LYS A 65 -3.00 -2.37 1.38
CA LYS A 65 -4.11 -3.13 1.98
C LYS A 65 -4.30 -4.47 1.26
N TYR A 66 -4.34 -4.45 -0.07
CA TYR A 66 -4.50 -5.64 -0.87
C TYR A 66 -3.30 -6.58 -0.80
N LEU A 67 -2.06 -6.07 -0.70
CA LEU A 67 -0.88 -6.90 -0.45
C LEU A 67 -0.94 -7.61 0.90
N LYS A 68 -1.42 -6.95 1.97
CA LYS A 68 -1.63 -7.62 3.26
C LYS A 68 -2.62 -8.77 3.15
N MET A 69 -3.72 -8.56 2.43
CA MET A 69 -4.73 -9.60 2.20
C MET A 69 -4.15 -10.76 1.38
N ALA A 70 -3.43 -10.44 0.29
CA ALA A 70 -2.78 -11.43 -0.56
C ALA A 70 -1.74 -12.25 0.24
N ARG A 71 -0.91 -11.60 1.06
CA ARG A 71 0.07 -12.29 1.91
C ARG A 71 -0.61 -13.20 2.91
N LYS A 72 -1.67 -12.74 3.57
CA LYS A 72 -2.45 -13.56 4.51
C LYS A 72 -3.02 -14.80 3.83
N SER A 73 -3.65 -14.63 2.66
CA SER A 73 -4.20 -15.76 1.88
C SER A 73 -3.08 -16.72 1.42
N TRP A 74 -1.96 -16.18 0.91
CA TRP A 74 -0.81 -16.97 0.47
C TRP A 74 -0.24 -17.85 1.60
N LYS A 75 -0.03 -17.27 2.79
CA LYS A 75 0.43 -18.01 3.98
C LYS A 75 -0.55 -19.13 4.37
N ALA A 76 -1.84 -18.89 4.20
CA ALA A 76 -2.90 -19.83 4.56
C ALA A 76 -3.21 -20.87 3.47
N GLY A 77 -2.49 -20.86 2.33
CA GLY A 77 -2.79 -21.72 1.18
C GLY A 77 -4.15 -21.43 0.53
N GLN A 78 -4.69 -20.23 0.74
CA GLN A 78 -5.98 -19.78 0.21
C GLN A 78 -5.80 -19.00 -1.10
N PRO A 79 -6.84 -18.90 -1.94
CA PRO A 79 -6.81 -18.04 -3.12
C PRO A 79 -6.40 -16.60 -2.78
N PHE A 80 -5.40 -16.10 -3.50
CA PHE A 80 -4.79 -14.78 -3.26
C PHE A 80 -4.68 -13.95 -4.56
N ALA A 81 -5.01 -14.54 -5.71
CA ALA A 81 -4.79 -13.94 -7.01
C ALA A 81 -5.57 -12.63 -7.19
N GLU A 82 -6.83 -12.58 -6.73
CA GLU A 82 -7.62 -11.35 -6.77
C GLU A 82 -6.98 -10.22 -5.96
N HIS A 83 -6.64 -10.49 -4.70
CA HIS A 83 -6.01 -9.48 -3.83
C HIS A 83 -4.69 -9.00 -4.42
N LEU A 84 -3.87 -9.91 -4.92
CA LEU A 84 -2.60 -9.55 -5.54
C LEU A 84 -2.82 -8.75 -6.82
N GLY A 85 -3.69 -9.19 -7.72
CA GLY A 85 -4.01 -8.49 -8.96
C GLY A 85 -4.47 -7.06 -8.71
N ARG A 86 -5.42 -6.85 -7.77
CA ARG A 86 -5.87 -5.50 -7.39
C ARG A 86 -4.73 -4.64 -6.84
N ALA A 87 -3.83 -5.20 -6.02
CA ALA A 87 -2.67 -4.46 -5.54
C ALA A 87 -1.75 -4.02 -6.70
N LEU A 88 -1.45 -4.92 -7.63
CA LEU A 88 -0.57 -4.64 -8.76
C LEU A 88 -1.17 -3.58 -9.67
N HIS A 89 -2.48 -3.63 -9.92
CA HIS A 89 -3.19 -2.59 -10.67
C HIS A 89 -2.92 -1.18 -10.12
N TYR A 90 -3.18 -0.98 -8.82
CA TYR A 90 -2.99 0.33 -8.18
C TYR A 90 -1.54 0.82 -8.24
N LEU A 91 -0.56 -0.07 -8.10
CA LEU A 91 0.85 0.30 -8.20
C LEU A 91 1.25 0.68 -9.62
N GLN A 92 0.77 -0.07 -10.60
CA GLN A 92 1.08 0.19 -11.99
C GLN A 92 0.43 1.51 -12.43
N ASP A 93 -0.83 1.76 -12.09
CA ASP A 93 -1.45 3.05 -12.43
C ASP A 93 -0.87 4.22 -11.65
N TYR A 94 -0.48 4.01 -10.38
CA TYR A 94 0.23 5.03 -9.61
C TYR A 94 1.51 5.49 -10.30
N SER A 95 2.18 4.60 -11.05
CA SER A 95 3.42 4.92 -11.76
C SER A 95 3.24 5.89 -12.93
N VAL A 96 2.02 6.14 -13.39
CA VAL A 96 1.73 7.09 -14.47
C VAL A 96 1.57 8.49 -13.89
N ASP A 97 2.38 9.45 -14.35
CA ASP A 97 2.15 10.87 -14.02
C ASP A 97 0.93 11.39 -14.79
N PRO A 98 -0.17 11.78 -14.11
CA PRO A 98 -1.36 12.29 -14.77
C PRO A 98 -1.19 13.74 -15.28
N THR A 99 -0.06 14.40 -14.99
CA THR A 99 0.17 15.81 -15.31
C THR A 99 1.08 16.00 -16.53
N LYS A 100 0.76 17.00 -17.36
CA LYS A 100 1.60 17.53 -18.43
C LYS A 100 2.18 18.87 -18.00
N LYS A 101 3.46 19.13 -18.29
CA LYS A 101 4.10 20.44 -18.08
C LYS A 101 4.04 21.29 -19.35
N LEU A 102 3.62 22.55 -19.21
CA LEU A 102 3.74 23.58 -20.24
C LEU A 102 4.43 24.81 -19.65
N TRP A 103 5.69 25.05 -20.06
CA TRP A 103 6.58 26.16 -19.66
C TRP A 103 6.81 26.34 -18.14
N VAL A 104 5.76 26.58 -17.34
CA VAL A 104 5.75 26.62 -15.87
C VAL A 104 4.44 26.11 -15.23
N PHE A 105 3.43 25.72 -16.02
CA PHE A 105 2.12 25.25 -15.54
C PHE A 105 1.96 23.74 -15.73
N SER A 106 1.34 23.08 -14.75
CA SER A 106 0.95 21.68 -14.83
C SER A 106 -0.56 21.56 -15.04
N TYR A 107 -1.00 20.84 -16.06
CA TYR A 107 -2.41 20.55 -16.30
C TYR A 107 -2.62 19.09 -16.73
N ARG A 108 -3.82 18.54 -16.52
CA ARG A 108 -4.18 17.19 -16.97
C ARG A 108 -4.71 17.27 -18.40
N SER A 109 -4.26 16.37 -19.27
CA SER A 109 -4.64 16.31 -20.69
C SER A 109 -4.94 14.87 -21.07
N ASP A 110 -6.18 14.59 -21.49
CA ASP A 110 -6.65 13.25 -21.83
C ASP A 110 -5.99 12.72 -23.11
N GLU A 111 -5.79 13.57 -24.13
CA GLU A 111 -5.08 13.20 -25.37
C GLU A 111 -3.62 12.80 -25.10
N ALA A 112 -2.92 13.53 -24.22
CA ALA A 112 -1.56 13.19 -23.83
C ALA A 112 -1.49 11.92 -22.96
N HIS A 113 -2.60 11.58 -22.29
CA HIS A 113 -2.73 10.31 -21.59
C HIS A 113 -2.90 9.15 -22.58
N GLU A 114 -3.82 9.28 -23.54
CA GLU A 114 -4.06 8.25 -24.55
C GLU A 114 -2.84 7.95 -25.44
N ALA A 115 -2.12 8.99 -25.88
CA ALA A 115 -0.92 8.82 -26.70
C ALA A 115 0.18 8.04 -25.95
N ARG A 116 0.36 8.33 -24.65
CA ARG A 116 1.33 7.61 -23.80
C ARG A 116 0.93 6.16 -23.57
N GLU A 117 -0.35 5.89 -23.39
CA GLU A 117 -0.85 4.53 -23.26
C GLU A 117 -0.68 3.71 -24.54
N LEU A 118 -0.80 4.35 -25.71
CA LEU A 118 -0.54 3.69 -26.99
C LEU A 118 0.95 3.35 -27.14
N ASP A 119 1.82 4.30 -26.80
CA ASP A 119 3.27 4.16 -26.86
C ASP A 119 3.77 3.07 -25.90
N LEU A 120 3.20 2.99 -24.70
CA LEU A 120 3.51 1.97 -23.69
C LEU A 120 3.41 0.53 -24.23
N GLN A 121 2.51 0.27 -25.18
CA GLN A 121 2.35 -1.06 -25.78
C GLN A 121 3.58 -1.50 -26.58
N LEU A 122 4.36 -0.56 -27.09
CA LEU A 122 5.56 -0.82 -27.89
C LEU A 122 6.77 -1.18 -27.02
N HIS A 123 6.77 -0.79 -25.75
CA HIS A 123 7.88 -1.09 -24.84
C HIS A 123 7.75 -2.51 -24.26
N PRO A 124 8.84 -3.31 -24.28
CA PRO A 124 8.87 -4.60 -23.58
C PRO A 124 8.85 -4.39 -22.06
N VAL A 125 8.41 -5.42 -21.34
CA VAL A 125 8.50 -5.42 -19.86
C VAL A 125 9.98 -5.38 -19.46
N ASP A 126 10.32 -4.45 -18.58
CA ASP A 126 11.71 -4.14 -18.22
C ASP A 126 12.31 -5.19 -17.28
N TYR A 127 13.14 -6.08 -17.83
CA TYR A 127 13.79 -7.13 -17.05
C TYR A 127 14.79 -6.60 -16.02
N GLU A 128 15.51 -5.52 -16.33
CA GLU A 128 16.46 -4.91 -15.40
C GLU A 128 15.75 -4.34 -14.19
N ALA A 129 14.58 -3.71 -14.40
CA ALA A 129 13.71 -3.25 -13.33
C ALA A 129 13.21 -4.39 -12.44
N MET A 130 12.84 -5.55 -13.03
CA MET A 130 12.45 -6.73 -12.27
C MET A 130 13.59 -7.24 -11.39
N ALA A 131 14.79 -7.38 -11.96
CA ALA A 131 15.97 -7.87 -11.26
C ALA A 131 16.40 -6.89 -10.14
N ALA A 132 16.38 -5.58 -10.41
CA ALA A 132 16.70 -4.56 -9.43
C ALA A 132 15.73 -4.60 -8.23
N ALA A 133 14.43 -4.77 -8.47
CA ALA A 133 13.43 -4.92 -7.41
C ALA A 133 13.62 -6.21 -6.60
N ALA A 134 13.94 -7.33 -7.27
CA ALA A 134 14.20 -8.60 -6.61
C ALA A 134 15.41 -8.52 -5.66
N ALA A 135 16.49 -7.87 -6.10
CA ALA A 135 17.70 -7.66 -5.32
C ALA A 135 17.55 -6.61 -4.20
N LYS A 136 16.60 -5.69 -4.32
CA LYS A 136 16.39 -4.61 -3.34
C LYS A 136 15.83 -5.16 -2.03
N ARG A 137 16.56 -4.97 -0.92
CA ARG A 137 16.01 -5.20 0.42
C ARG A 137 14.83 -4.25 0.67
N CYS A 138 13.68 -4.80 1.03
CA CYS A 138 12.48 -4.06 1.38
C CYS A 138 11.67 -4.82 2.44
N TYR A 139 11.67 -4.31 3.67
CA TYR A 139 10.76 -4.83 4.70
C TYR A 139 9.31 -4.38 4.44
N PRO A 140 8.30 -5.13 4.89
CA PRO A 140 6.89 -4.77 4.71
C PRO A 140 6.53 -3.33 5.11
N HIS A 141 7.03 -2.85 6.24
CA HIS A 141 6.80 -1.47 6.68
C HIS A 141 7.48 -0.40 5.78
N GLU A 142 8.54 -0.75 5.06
CA GLU A 142 9.27 0.17 4.17
C GLU A 142 8.59 0.32 2.80
N PHE A 143 7.71 -0.61 2.44
CA PHE A 143 7.16 -0.73 1.08
C PHE A 143 6.55 0.57 0.55
N LYS A 144 5.66 1.21 1.32
CA LYS A 144 5.03 2.47 0.88
C LYS A 144 6.07 3.56 0.65
N GLY A 145 7.10 3.64 1.49
CA GLY A 145 8.22 4.56 1.29
C GLY A 145 8.97 4.29 -0.01
N MET A 146 9.19 3.02 -0.35
CA MET A 146 9.80 2.63 -1.63
C MET A 146 8.93 2.98 -2.84
N VAL A 147 7.61 2.85 -2.73
CA VAL A 147 6.65 3.26 -3.78
C VAL A 147 6.76 4.78 -4.02
N TYR A 148 6.72 5.58 -2.95
CA TYR A 148 6.86 7.03 -3.07
C TYR A 148 8.23 7.46 -3.62
N ALA A 149 9.31 6.77 -3.22
CA ALA A 149 10.65 7.05 -3.69
C ALA A 149 10.86 6.69 -5.18
N ALA A 150 10.19 5.64 -5.68
CA ALA A 150 10.23 5.30 -7.10
C ALA A 150 9.56 6.37 -7.97
N GLY A 151 8.61 7.12 -7.41
CA GLY A 151 7.95 8.23 -8.08
C GLY A 151 7.03 7.80 -9.22
N ARG A 152 6.93 8.65 -10.25
CA ARG A 152 6.07 8.46 -11.41
C ARG A 152 6.81 8.78 -12.70
N GLY A 153 6.53 8.00 -13.73
CA GLY A 153 7.08 8.20 -15.06
C GLY A 153 6.24 9.17 -15.88
N LYS A 154 6.92 9.94 -16.73
CA LYS A 154 6.30 10.86 -17.69
C LYS A 154 6.34 10.30 -19.11
N THR A 155 7.41 9.58 -19.45
CA THR A 155 7.56 8.88 -20.74
C THR A 155 7.10 7.42 -20.62
N ALA A 156 6.78 6.78 -21.74
CA ALA A 156 6.38 5.37 -21.75
C ALA A 156 7.48 4.46 -21.19
N GLU A 157 8.75 4.73 -21.52
CA GLU A 157 9.91 4.03 -20.96
C GLU A 157 9.98 4.14 -19.43
N GLU A 158 9.86 5.36 -18.88
CA GLU A 158 9.88 5.57 -17.43
C GLU A 158 8.72 4.87 -16.74
N ILE A 159 7.52 4.95 -17.33
CA ILE A 159 6.31 4.29 -16.80
C ILE A 159 6.51 2.78 -16.82
N MET A 160 7.01 2.20 -17.92
CA MET A 160 7.27 0.77 -18.03
C MET A 160 8.28 0.31 -16.99
N ARG A 161 9.39 1.03 -16.83
CA ARG A 161 10.43 0.74 -15.83
C ARG A 161 9.88 0.80 -14.40
N ILE A 162 9.18 1.88 -14.04
CA ILE A 162 8.66 2.07 -12.67
C ILE A 162 7.54 1.09 -12.37
N SER A 163 6.56 0.92 -13.28
CA SER A 163 5.48 -0.06 -13.10
C SER A 163 6.01 -1.48 -12.95
N THR A 164 7.01 -1.86 -13.75
CA THR A 164 7.66 -3.18 -13.67
C THR A 164 8.42 -3.34 -12.35
N TYR A 165 9.21 -2.34 -11.94
CA TYR A 165 9.94 -2.32 -10.67
C TYR A 165 8.97 -2.47 -9.48
N LEU A 166 7.91 -1.67 -9.41
CA LEU A 166 6.94 -1.71 -8.31
C LEU A 166 6.12 -3.00 -8.29
N THR A 167 5.75 -3.53 -9.46
CA THR A 167 5.08 -4.84 -9.58
C THR A 167 5.99 -5.95 -9.05
N SER A 168 7.27 -5.96 -9.44
CA SER A 168 8.25 -6.93 -8.96
C SER A 168 8.49 -6.82 -7.45
N LEU A 169 8.63 -5.59 -6.92
CA LEU A 169 8.82 -5.35 -5.49
C LEU A 169 7.62 -5.85 -4.66
N ALA A 170 6.40 -5.61 -5.14
CA ALA A 170 5.18 -6.09 -4.52
C ALA A 170 5.10 -7.62 -4.54
N LEU A 171 5.48 -8.26 -5.65
CA LEU A 171 5.51 -9.72 -5.75
C LEU A 171 6.55 -10.33 -4.81
N LYS A 172 7.76 -9.74 -4.74
CA LYS A 172 8.81 -10.13 -3.79
C LYS A 172 8.27 -10.17 -2.36
N LEU A 173 7.53 -9.15 -1.93
CA LEU A 173 6.92 -9.10 -0.59
C LEU A 173 5.95 -10.25 -0.31
N ILE A 174 5.34 -10.86 -1.33
CA ILE A 174 4.47 -12.01 -1.15
C ILE A 174 5.27 -13.31 -1.10
N VAL A 175 6.14 -13.52 -2.08
CA VAL A 175 6.75 -14.84 -2.33
C VAL A 175 8.10 -15.03 -1.63
N ASN A 176 8.89 -13.97 -1.49
CA ASN A 176 10.21 -13.98 -0.87
C ASN A 176 10.48 -12.68 -0.09
N PRO A 177 9.68 -12.36 0.94
CA PRO A 177 9.84 -11.12 1.71
C PRO A 177 11.13 -11.14 2.53
N ASP A 178 11.82 -10.00 2.57
CA ASP A 178 12.96 -9.83 3.47
C ASP A 178 12.46 -9.83 4.92
N ARG A 179 12.99 -10.73 5.75
CA ARG A 179 12.62 -10.84 7.16
C ARG A 179 13.54 -9.98 8.03
N PRO A 180 13.01 -9.05 8.85
CA PRO A 180 13.83 -8.33 9.81
C PRO A 180 14.48 -9.26 10.84
N GLU A 181 15.74 -8.99 11.18
CA GLU A 181 16.44 -9.68 12.26
C GLU A 181 15.77 -9.44 13.62
N ASN A 182 15.66 -10.50 14.42
CA ASN A 182 15.05 -10.50 15.76
C ASN A 182 13.60 -10.00 15.76
N LEU A 183 12.83 -10.29 14.70
CA LEU A 183 11.47 -9.81 14.48
C LEU A 183 10.55 -9.99 15.69
N GLU A 184 10.44 -11.20 16.24
CA GLU A 184 9.55 -11.50 17.36
C GLU A 184 9.92 -10.72 18.62
N GLU A 185 11.22 -10.66 18.94
CA GLU A 185 11.72 -9.93 20.11
C GLU A 185 11.47 -8.42 19.97
N LYS A 186 11.78 -7.84 18.80
CA LYS A 186 11.57 -6.42 18.52
C LYS A 186 10.09 -6.07 18.52
N TYR A 187 9.23 -6.92 17.96
CA TYR A 187 7.78 -6.76 18.04
C TYR A 187 7.28 -6.81 19.48
N ARG A 188 7.71 -7.79 20.29
CA ARG A 188 7.31 -7.90 21.70
C ARG A 188 7.72 -6.67 22.51
N LYS A 189 8.96 -6.18 22.33
CA LYS A 189 9.44 -4.94 22.99
C LYS A 189 8.60 -3.74 22.58
N ALA A 190 8.33 -3.59 21.28
CA ALA A 190 7.50 -2.51 20.77
C ALA A 190 6.06 -2.59 21.28
N LEU A 191 5.47 -3.78 21.37
CA LEU A 191 4.13 -4.02 21.92
C LEU A 191 4.06 -3.65 23.41
N VAL A 192 5.03 -4.06 24.23
CA VAL A 192 5.05 -3.70 25.66
C VAL A 192 5.16 -2.19 25.83
N ALA A 193 6.07 -1.54 25.11
CA ALA A 193 6.21 -0.09 25.14
C ALA A 193 4.91 0.61 24.71
N HIS A 194 4.27 0.13 23.65
CA HIS A 194 3.00 0.64 23.16
C HIS A 194 1.89 0.56 24.21
N LEU A 195 1.74 -0.60 24.85
CA LEU A 195 0.72 -0.82 25.88
C LEU A 195 0.93 0.11 27.07
N VAL A 196 2.17 0.31 27.50
CA VAL A 196 2.51 1.27 28.56
C VAL A 196 2.14 2.69 28.12
N LEU A 197 2.54 3.12 26.92
CA LEU A 197 2.24 4.46 26.42
C LEU A 197 0.73 4.73 26.34
N VAL A 198 -0.04 3.78 25.82
CA VAL A 198 -1.51 3.88 25.72
C VAL A 198 -2.18 3.88 27.10
N ALA A 199 -1.56 3.28 28.12
CA ALA A 199 -2.06 3.28 29.49
C ALA A 199 -1.77 4.59 30.26
N ILE A 200 -0.78 5.40 29.84
CA ILE A 200 -0.38 6.63 30.57
C ILE A 200 -1.57 7.56 30.87
N PRO A 201 -2.45 7.91 29.92
CA PRO A 201 -3.57 8.80 30.23
C PRO A 201 -4.47 8.27 31.36
N TRP A 202 -4.71 6.95 31.39
CA TRP A 202 -5.50 6.28 32.43
C TRP A 202 -4.80 6.26 33.79
N ILE A 203 -3.50 5.99 33.80
CA ILE A 203 -2.68 6.02 35.03
C ILE A 203 -2.69 7.41 35.66
N LEU A 204 -2.64 8.47 34.83
CA LEU A 204 -2.67 9.85 35.29
C LEU A 204 -4.01 10.24 35.95
N ILE A 205 -5.16 9.73 35.45
CA ILE A 205 -6.45 9.92 36.12
C ILE A 205 -6.40 9.32 37.53
N LEU A 206 -5.94 8.07 37.63
CA LEU A 206 -5.91 7.33 38.90
C LEU A 206 -4.98 8.01 39.91
N ALA A 207 -3.83 8.51 39.47
CA ALA A 207 -2.86 9.19 40.33
C ALA A 207 -3.35 10.56 40.84
N HIS A 208 -4.21 11.25 40.10
CA HIS A 208 -4.66 12.61 40.46
C HIS A 208 -5.94 12.65 41.30
N ASN A 209 -6.51 11.50 41.68
CA ASN A 209 -7.73 11.39 42.51
C ASN A 209 -8.88 12.31 42.06
N LEU A 210 -9.07 12.45 40.74
CA LEU A 210 -10.11 13.28 40.10
C LEU A 210 -11.51 12.66 40.18
N PHE A 211 -11.95 12.30 41.39
CA PHE A 211 -13.22 11.62 41.65
C PHE A 211 -14.39 12.56 41.98
N SER A 212 -14.28 13.87 41.70
CA SER A 212 -15.49 14.70 41.71
C SER A 212 -16.33 14.35 40.47
N SER A 213 -17.63 14.12 40.65
CA SER A 213 -18.51 13.50 39.66
C SER A 213 -18.56 14.22 38.31
N SER A 214 -18.36 15.54 38.28
CA SER A 214 -18.31 16.32 37.05
C SER A 214 -16.93 16.30 36.36
N THR A 215 -15.82 16.15 37.09
CA THR A 215 -14.46 16.13 36.51
C THR A 215 -14.06 14.74 36.02
N LEU A 216 -14.65 13.69 36.60
CA LEU A 216 -14.37 12.30 36.23
C LEU A 216 -14.76 12.01 34.77
N ILE A 217 -15.97 12.40 34.36
CA ILE A 217 -16.47 12.13 33.00
C ILE A 217 -15.57 12.77 31.94
N TRP A 218 -15.19 14.04 32.14
CA TRP A 218 -14.30 14.73 31.21
C TRP A 218 -12.90 14.12 31.18
N SER A 219 -12.38 13.69 32.33
CA SER A 219 -11.06 13.05 32.42
C SER A 219 -11.02 11.74 31.64
N LEU A 220 -12.08 10.91 31.74
CA LEU A 220 -12.21 9.67 30.97
C LEU A 220 -12.24 9.91 29.46
N ILE A 221 -13.01 10.91 29.01
CA ILE A 221 -13.07 11.29 27.59
C ILE A 221 -11.68 11.71 27.09
N TRP A 222 -11.00 12.59 27.83
CA TRP A 222 -9.66 13.04 27.45
C TRP A 222 -8.63 11.91 27.45
N SER A 223 -8.75 10.94 28.35
CA SER A 223 -7.86 9.78 28.35
C SER A 223 -8.13 8.82 27.21
N ALA A 224 -9.39 8.63 26.82
CA ALA A 224 -9.73 7.87 25.62
C ALA A 224 -9.17 8.54 24.35
N ILE A 225 -9.34 9.86 24.24
CA ILE A 225 -8.77 10.64 23.12
C ILE A 225 -7.24 10.55 23.13
N GLY A 226 -6.59 10.78 24.27
CA GLY A 226 -5.14 10.71 24.42
C GLY A 226 -4.59 9.33 24.06
N SER A 227 -5.23 8.27 24.55
CA SER A 227 -4.90 6.88 24.23
C SER A 227 -5.02 6.60 22.73
N TYR A 228 -6.09 7.08 22.10
CA TYR A 228 -6.30 6.95 20.66
C TYR A 228 -5.24 7.69 19.85
N VAL A 229 -4.90 8.93 20.25
CA VAL A 229 -3.86 9.73 19.59
C VAL A 229 -2.50 9.05 19.73
N ILE A 230 -2.12 8.62 20.93
CA ILE A 230 -0.88 7.85 21.17
C ILE A 230 -0.86 6.61 20.30
N HIS A 231 -1.96 5.85 20.26
CA HIS A 231 -2.05 4.65 19.44
C HIS A 231 -1.79 4.92 17.95
N LYS A 232 -2.33 6.04 17.42
CA LYS A 232 -2.17 6.43 16.02
C LYS A 232 -0.78 6.98 15.69
N LEU A 233 -0.10 7.60 16.67
CA LEU A 233 1.21 8.21 16.50
C LEU A 233 2.39 7.31 16.89
N ASP A 234 2.14 6.12 17.44
CA ASP A 234 3.19 5.14 17.72
C ASP A 234 3.65 4.42 16.43
N PHE A 235 4.46 5.15 15.65
CA PHE A 235 5.05 4.63 14.42
C PHE A 235 6.02 3.46 14.68
N HIS A 236 6.61 3.39 15.87
CA HIS A 236 7.53 2.30 16.22
C HIS A 236 6.78 0.97 16.37
N TYR A 237 5.69 0.97 17.13
CA TYR A 237 4.80 -0.19 17.22
C TYR A 237 4.17 -0.54 15.87
N SER A 238 3.64 0.45 15.16
CA SER A 238 2.99 0.23 13.85
C SER A 238 3.92 -0.43 12.84
N LYS A 239 5.20 -0.01 12.80
CA LYS A 239 6.26 -0.63 11.99
C LYS A 239 6.43 -2.11 12.34
N TRP A 240 6.72 -2.43 13.60
CA TRP A 240 7.02 -3.81 14.00
C TRP A 240 5.80 -4.71 13.91
N LYS A 241 4.61 -4.19 14.19
CA LYS A 241 3.34 -4.89 13.99
C LYS A 241 3.16 -5.27 12.51
N THR A 242 3.39 -4.33 11.60
CA THR A 242 3.27 -4.56 10.16
C THR A 242 4.20 -5.67 9.69
N ASP A 243 5.46 -5.65 10.14
CA ASP A 243 6.42 -6.71 9.80
C ASP A 243 5.99 -8.05 10.42
N TYR A 244 5.61 -8.07 11.70
CA TYR A 244 5.22 -9.29 12.40
C TYR A 244 4.03 -9.99 11.73
N GLU A 245 2.95 -9.26 11.46
CA GLU A 245 1.74 -9.77 10.78
C GLU A 245 2.04 -10.30 9.37
N TRP A 246 3.13 -9.84 8.75
CA TRP A 246 3.54 -10.32 7.43
C TRP A 246 4.08 -11.76 7.46
N PHE A 247 4.68 -12.17 8.59
CA PHE A 247 5.30 -13.49 8.76
C PHE A 247 4.44 -14.45 9.60
N TYR A 248 3.70 -13.94 10.58
CA TYR A 248 2.83 -14.70 11.49
C TYR A 248 1.37 -14.36 11.21
#